data_AF-A0A2U1LV41-F1
#
_entry.id   AF-A0A2U1LV41-F1
#
_cell.length_a   1.000
_cell.length_b   1.000
_cell.length_c   1.000
_cell.angle_alpha   90.00
_cell.angle_beta   90.00
_cell.angle_gamma   90.00
#
_symmetry.space_group_name_H-M   'P 1'
#
loop_
_entity.id
_entity.type
_entity.pdbx_description
1 polymer ?
#
loop_
_entity_poly.entity_id
_entity_poly.type
_entity_poly.pdbx_seq_one_letter_code
_entity_poly.pdbx_strand_id
1 'polypeptide(L)' 'MENTILSGEIEGVLFEDNGDGYGYINGDHLLTTYVAELNSSVITVSVSKTQGSWKRPY' A
#
# COMPACT_ATOMS: atom_id res chain seq x y z
N MET A 1 24.05 -23.48 13.68
CA MET A 1 22.60 -23.24 13.56
C MET A 1 22.44 -22.21 12.48
N GLU A 2 21.82 -22.56 11.35
CA GLU A 2 21.48 -21.57 10.33
C GLU A 2 20.38 -20.67 10.90
N ASN A 3 20.67 -19.38 11.06
CA ASN A 3 19.65 -18.38 11.33
C ASN A 3 18.90 -18.16 10.02
N THR A 4 17.82 -18.90 9.82
CA THR A 4 16.85 -18.56 8.77
C THR A 4 16.21 -17.24 9.15
N ILE A 5 16.73 -16.13 8.60
CA ILE A 5 16.03 -14.84 8.63
C ILE A 5 14.78 -15.03 7.79
N LEU A 6 13.62 -15.16 8.44
CA LEU A 6 12.34 -14.99 7.76
C LEU A 6 12.38 -13.59 7.15
N SER A 7 12.49 -13.49 5.83
CA SER A 7 12.23 -12.25 5.11
C SER A 7 10.78 -11.89 5.35
N GLY A 8 10.53 -11.08 6.38
CA GLY A 8 9.20 -10.60 6.70
C GLY A 8 8.77 -9.62 5.62
N GLU A 9 7.81 -10.03 4.81
CA GLU A 9 7.08 -9.14 3.90
C GLU A 9 5.77 -8.77 4.60
N ILE A 10 5.54 -7.47 4.78
CA ILE A 10 4.30 -6.95 5.37
C ILE A 10 3.60 -6.11 4.31
N GLU A 11 2.33 -6.42 4.10
CA GLU A 11 1.46 -5.63 3.23
C GLU A 11 0.54 -4.72 4.06
N GLY A 12 0.38 -3.48 3.59
CA GLY A 12 -0.58 -2.52 4.11
C GLY A 12 -1.30 -1.81 2.98
N VAL A 13 -2.61 -1.55 3.15
CA VAL A 13 -3.41 -0.86 2.14
C VAL A 13 -3.89 0.49 2.69
N LEU A 14 -3.61 1.56 1.94
CA LEU A 14 -4.17 2.89 2.18
C LEU A 14 -5.37 3.09 1.25
N PHE A 15 -6.52 3.44 1.82
CA PHE A 15 -7.71 3.88 1.09
C PHE A 15 -7.85 5.40 1.18
N GLU A 16 -8.06 6.04 0.03
CA GLU A 16 -8.26 7.49 -0.10
C GLU A 16 -9.46 7.74 -1.02
N ASP A 17 -10.32 8.69 -0.66
CA ASP A 17 -11.41 9.17 -1.51
C ASP A 17 -11.67 10.67 -1.26
N ASN A 18 -12.77 11.21 -1.76
CA ASN A 18 -13.16 12.61 -1.55
C ASN A 18 -13.59 12.93 -0.11
N GLY A 19 -13.76 11.93 0.76
CA GLY A 19 -14.26 12.09 2.13
C GLY A 19 -15.73 12.53 2.22
N ASP A 20 -16.44 12.58 1.10
CA ASP A 20 -17.85 12.99 1.00
C ASP A 20 -18.56 12.25 -0.16
N GLY A 21 -19.87 12.05 0.02
CA GLY A 21 -20.74 11.36 -0.93
C GLY A 21 -20.46 9.85 -1.04
N TYR A 22 -20.79 9.29 -2.21
CA TYR A 22 -20.73 7.85 -2.47
C TYR A 22 -19.90 7.48 -3.71
N GLY A 23 -18.98 8.37 -4.14
CA GLY A 23 -18.16 8.16 -5.34
C GLY A 23 -17.35 6.85 -5.30
N TYR A 24 -16.94 6.40 -4.10
CA TYR A 24 -16.21 5.15 -3.92
C TYR A 24 -16.91 3.92 -4.51
N ILE A 25 -18.25 3.90 -4.53
CA ILE A 25 -19.06 2.81 -5.10
C ILE A 25 -18.80 2.67 -6.61
N ASN A 26 -18.56 3.79 -7.29
CA ASN A 26 -18.29 3.85 -8.72
C ASN A 26 -16.79 3.81 -9.05
N GLY A 27 -15.93 3.59 -8.05
CA GLY A 27 -14.48 3.52 -8.23
C GLY A 27 -13.74 4.85 -8.00
N ASP A 28 -14.42 5.93 -7.60
CA ASP A 28 -13.82 7.24 -7.29
C ASP A 28 -13.13 7.24 -5.93
N HIS A 29 -12.18 6.32 -5.78
CA HIS A 29 -11.28 6.15 -4.66
C HIS A 29 -9.89 5.76 -5.20
N LEU A 30 -8.91 5.72 -4.32
CA LEU A 30 -7.57 5.20 -4.56
C LEU A 30 -7.23 4.20 -3.46
N LEU A 31 -6.99 2.94 -3.85
CA LEU A 31 -6.34 1.94 -3.01
C LEU A 31 -4.87 1.88 -3.40
N THR A 32 -3.98 2.14 -2.45
CA THR A 32 -2.53 1.94 -2.63
C THR A 32 -2.06 0.82 -1.72
N THR A 33 -1.60 -0.28 -2.29
CA THR A 33 -0.94 -1.37 -1.54
C THR A 33 0.54 -1.05 -1.41
N TYR A 34 0.99 -0.92 -0.17
CA TYR A 34 2.40 -0.80 0.19
C TYR A 34 2.91 -2.14 0.67
N VAL A 35 4.14 -2.47 0.25
CA VAL A 35 4.89 -3.62 0.73
C VAL A 35 6.11 -3.09 1.48
N ALA A 36 6.33 -3.60 2.69
CA ALA A 36 7.52 -3.34 3.47
C ALA A 36 8.35 -4.62 3.60
N GLU A 37 9.63 -4.51 3.26
CA GLU A 37 10.60 -5.60 3.38
C GLU A 37 11.76 -5.16 4.28
N LEU A 38 12.13 -5.99 5.24
CA LEU A 38 13.34 -5.81 6.04
C LEU A 38 14.52 -6.54 5.40
N ASN A 39 15.51 -5.79 4.93
CA ASN A 39 16.81 -6.34 4.55
C ASN A 39 17.87 -5.87 5.55
N SER A 40 18.36 -6.80 6.37
CA SER A 40 19.33 -6.52 7.45
C SER A 40 18.81 -5.43 8.43
N SER A 41 19.24 -4.18 8.27
CA SER A 41 18.86 -3.03 9.09
C SER A 41 18.09 -1.96 8.32
N VAL A 42 17.74 -2.22 7.06
CA VAL A 42 17.03 -1.28 6.19
C VAL A 42 15.63 -1.82 5.91
N ILE A 43 14.62 -0.99 6.15
CA ILE A 43 13.25 -1.24 5.71
C ILE A 43 13.05 -0.52 4.38
N THR A 44 12.75 -1.29 3.33
CA THR A 44 12.33 -0.74 2.04
C THR A 44 10.81 -0.77 1.98
N VAL A 45 10.19 0.39 1.73
CA VAL A 45 8.75 0.49 1.49
C VAL A 45 8.53 0.82 0.02
N SER A 46 7.69 0.04 -0.65
CA SER A 46 7.38 0.21 -2.07
C SER A 46 5.88 0.15 -2.32
N VAL A 47 5.42 0.73 -3.45
CA VAL A 47 4.05 0.58 -3.92
C VAL A 47 4.00 -0.66 -4.82
N SER A 48 3.25 -1.69 -4.42
CA SER A 48 3.09 -2.89 -5.24
C SER A 48 1.90 -2.78 -6.20
N LYS A 49 0.84 -2.05 -5.80
CA LYS A 49 -0.38 -1.93 -6.57
C LYS A 49 -1.13 -0.64 -6.28
N THR A 50 -1.76 -0.10 -7.32
CA THR A 50 -2.78 0.97 -7.20
C THR A 50 -4.08 0.53 -7.86
N GLN A 51 -5.23 0.84 -7.27
CA GLN A 51 -6.56 0.60 -7.84
C GLN A 51 -7.50 1.80 -7.62
N GLY A 52 -8.47 1.96 -8.52
CA GLY A 52 -9.44 3.06 -8.50
C GLY A 52 -9.10 4.18 -9.48
N SER A 53 -10.01 5.14 -9.64
CA SER A 53 -9.90 6.25 -10.60
C SER A 53 -9.40 7.55 -9.97
N TRP A 54 -9.37 7.62 -8.63
CA TRP A 54 -9.01 8.84 -7.92
C TRP A 54 -7.53 9.17 -8.11
N LYS A 55 -7.24 10.42 -8.48
CA LYS A 55 -5.88 10.93 -8.63
C LYS A 55 -5.46 11.64 -7.35
N ARG A 56 -4.24 11.37 -6.88
CA ARG A 56 -3.64 12.14 -5.77
C ARG A 56 -3.61 13.63 -6.15
N PRO A 57 -4.04 14.55 -5.27
CA PRO A 57 -3.78 15.97 -5.45
C PRO A 57 -2.27 16.22 -5.52
N TYR A 58 -1.88 17.20 -6.35
CA TYR A 58 -0.50 17.71 -6.41
C TYR A 58 -0.31 18.89 -5.47
#